data_AF-A0A7V1XMY1-F1
#
_entry.id   AF-A0A7V1XMY1-F1
#
_cell.length_a   1.000
_cell.length_b   1.000
_cell.length_c   1.000
_cell.angle_alpha   90.00
_cell.angle_beta   90.00
_cell.angle_gamma   90.00
#
_symmetry.space_group_name_H-M   'P 1'
#
loop_
_entity.id
_entity.type
_entity.pdbx_description
1 polymer ?
#
loop_
_entity_poly.entity_id
_entity_poly.type
_entity_poly.pdbx_seq_one_letter_code
_entity_poly.pdbx_strand_id
1 'polypeptide(L)'
;MLDVLVAPRRDTLTEPIVAWRTWTLAGSPDGRELRLLPLFGDRRPWPPREPHRAWCVRRGRHPVPSLTCTCGLYATHGLDGLRRSRDPAVLGTVALWGRVVEHATGYRAEYAYPQRLRLVCFVCFFLAGPDRGSPCEVAVRHRGGRIVPLCAEHLALCRRYDYPMPRLLEGAAVERRLLDTYAVDPLRRV
;
A
#
# COMPACT_ATOMS: atom_id res chain seq x y z
N MET A 1 8.52 -24.70 -13.67
CA MET A 1 7.93 -23.56 -12.94
C MET A 1 7.92 -22.41 -13.93
N LEU A 2 6.77 -22.12 -14.55
CA LEU A 2 6.69 -21.29 -15.75
C LEU A 2 6.77 -19.80 -15.39
N ASP A 3 7.93 -19.19 -15.62
CA ASP A 3 8.11 -17.73 -15.64
C ASP A 3 7.55 -17.19 -16.96
N VAL A 4 6.26 -16.87 -17.00
CA VAL A 4 5.67 -16.24 -18.19
C VAL A 4 5.97 -14.75 -18.16
N LEU A 5 6.84 -14.30 -19.06
CA LEU A 5 6.80 -12.92 -19.49
C LEU A 5 5.49 -12.71 -20.24
N VAL A 6 4.59 -11.90 -19.67
CA VAL A 6 3.60 -11.22 -20.47
C VAL A 6 4.35 -10.13 -21.23
N ALA A 7 5.08 -10.53 -22.28
CA ALA A 7 5.61 -9.59 -23.25
C ALA A 7 4.40 -8.87 -23.84
N PRO A 8 4.40 -7.52 -23.94
CA PRO A 8 3.30 -6.82 -24.58
C PRO A 8 3.20 -7.36 -26.02
N ARG A 9 2.17 -8.16 -26.30
CA ARG A 9 1.71 -8.31 -27.67
C ARG A 9 1.35 -6.90 -28.14
N ARG A 10 1.64 -6.60 -29.41
CA ARG A 10 1.21 -5.34 -30.03
C ARG A 10 -0.30 -5.13 -29.96
N ASP A 11 -1.05 -6.16 -29.57
CA ASP A 11 -2.41 -6.08 -29.04
C ASP A 11 -2.35 -5.81 -27.53
N THR A 12 -2.48 -4.53 -27.23
CA THR A 12 -2.47 -3.91 -25.91
C THR A 12 -3.37 -4.63 -24.92
N LEU A 13 -2.86 -4.93 -23.71
CA LEU A 13 -3.74 -4.88 -22.53
C LEU A 13 -4.22 -3.43 -22.44
N THR A 14 -5.40 -3.15 -22.99
CA THR A 14 -5.99 -1.80 -22.98
C THR A 14 -6.44 -1.42 -21.57
N GLU A 15 -6.67 -2.43 -20.72
CA GLU A 15 -7.09 -2.27 -19.33
C GLU A 15 -5.94 -2.58 -18.36
N PRO A 16 -5.77 -1.79 -17.30
CA PRO A 16 -4.77 -2.08 -16.28
C PRO A 16 -5.13 -3.35 -15.50
N ILE A 17 -4.10 -4.11 -15.09
CA ILE A 17 -4.29 -5.25 -14.18
C ILE A 17 -4.58 -4.69 -12.79
N VAL A 18 -5.75 -5.02 -12.22
CA VAL A 18 -6.11 -4.64 -10.85
C VAL A 18 -5.67 -5.75 -9.89
N ALA A 19 -4.84 -5.38 -8.91
CA ALA A 19 -4.30 -6.30 -7.92
C ALA A 19 -4.35 -5.71 -6.50
N TRP A 20 -3.99 -6.49 -5.49
CA TRP A 20 -4.04 -6.09 -4.09
C TRP A 20 -2.70 -5.59 -3.57
N ARG A 21 -2.71 -4.54 -2.74
CA ARG A 21 -1.50 -4.00 -2.13
C ARG A 21 -1.76 -3.34 -0.77
N THR A 22 -0.71 -3.31 0.04
CA THR A 22 -0.63 -2.57 1.29
C THR A 22 0.49 -1.53 1.25
N TRP A 23 0.33 -0.49 2.06
CA TRP A 23 1.31 0.59 2.23
C TRP A 23 1.44 0.97 3.70
N THR A 24 2.59 1.54 4.07
CA THR A 24 2.66 2.34 5.28
C THR A 24 2.25 3.78 4.95
N LEU A 25 1.92 4.56 5.98
CA LEU A 25 1.45 5.93 5.83
C LEU A 25 2.35 6.88 6.61
N ALA A 26 2.71 7.99 5.98
CA ALA A 26 3.39 9.09 6.64
C ALA A 26 2.62 10.39 6.43
N GLY A 27 2.70 11.28 7.41
CA GLY A 27 2.14 12.62 7.36
C GLY A 27 3.17 13.70 7.67
N SER A 28 3.07 14.83 6.98
CA SER A 28 3.88 16.02 7.24
C SER A 28 3.71 16.52 8.69
N PRO A 29 4.68 17.30 9.22
CA PRO A 29 4.58 17.87 10.58
C PRO A 29 3.31 18.69 10.83
N ASP A 30 2.90 19.48 9.85
CA ASP A 30 1.67 20.29 9.86
C ASP A 30 0.39 19.46 9.66
N GLY A 31 0.52 18.16 9.38
CA GLY A 31 -0.58 17.22 9.14
C GLY A 31 -1.36 17.47 7.85
N ARG A 32 -0.90 18.37 6.97
CA ARG A 32 -1.58 18.73 5.73
C ARG A 32 -1.37 17.71 4.62
N GLU A 33 -0.20 17.09 4.57
CA GLU A 33 0.17 16.16 3.52
C GLU A 33 0.23 14.73 4.05
N LEU A 34 -0.33 13.80 3.27
CA LEU A 34 -0.18 12.37 3.47
C LEU A 34 0.60 11.76 2.31
N ARG A 35 1.40 10.73 2.61
CA ARG A 35 2.13 9.95 1.61
C ARG A 35 2.07 8.47 1.93
N LEU A 36 1.64 7.68 0.95
CA LEU A 36 1.82 6.24 0.92
C LEU A 36 3.30 5.92 0.70
N LEU A 37 3.84 5.07 1.54
CA LEU A 37 5.21 4.58 1.44
C LEU A 37 5.20 3.07 1.15
N PRO A 38 6.18 2.57 0.38
CA PRO A 38 6.30 1.15 0.15
C PRO A 38 6.72 0.44 1.45
N LEU A 39 6.24 -0.79 1.65
CA LEU A 39 6.63 -1.61 2.80
C LEU A 39 8.10 -2.04 2.75
N PHE A 40 8.64 -2.21 1.54
CA PHE A 40 9.99 -2.70 1.27
C PHE A 40 10.59 -1.96 0.07
N GLY A 41 11.91 -2.03 -0.09
CA GLY A 41 12.63 -1.38 -1.20
C GLY A 41 13.16 0.01 -0.85
N ASP A 42 13.32 0.86 -1.86
CA ASP A 42 14.03 2.16 -1.76
C ASP A 42 13.25 3.28 -1.03
N ARG A 43 12.12 2.93 -0.40
CA ARG A 43 11.28 3.81 0.43
C ARG A 43 10.79 5.09 -0.25
N ARG A 44 10.86 5.17 -1.59
CA ARG A 44 10.33 6.31 -2.33
C ARG A 44 8.82 6.43 -2.10
N PRO A 45 8.32 7.59 -1.65
CA PRO A 45 6.90 7.82 -1.51
C PRO A 45 6.18 7.67 -2.85
N TRP A 46 4.96 7.13 -2.82
CA TRP A 46 4.09 7.12 -3.98
C TRP A 46 3.62 8.55 -4.25
N PRO A 47 3.84 9.09 -5.46
CA PRO A 47 3.42 10.45 -5.78
C PRO A 47 1.88 10.53 -5.78
N PRO A 48 1.29 11.57 -5.16
CA PRO A 48 -0.14 11.84 -5.29
C PRO A 48 -0.51 12.18 -6.73
N ARG A 49 -1.63 11.65 -7.24
CA ARG A 49 -2.21 12.03 -8.55
C ARG A 49 -1.32 11.76 -9.77
N GLU A 50 -0.25 10.99 -9.59
CA GLU A 50 0.66 10.59 -10.64
C GLU A 50 0.95 9.09 -10.56
N PRO A 51 1.13 8.40 -11.69
CA PRO A 51 1.61 7.03 -11.70
C PRO A 51 2.94 6.88 -10.97
N HIS A 52 3.02 5.91 -10.08
CA HIS A 52 4.32 5.51 -9.54
C HIS A 52 5.05 4.66 -10.57
N ARG A 53 6.25 5.10 -10.96
CA ARG A 53 7.13 4.34 -11.85
C ARG A 53 8.16 3.56 -11.05
N ALA A 54 8.24 2.26 -11.34
CA ALA A 54 9.25 1.37 -10.81
C ALA A 54 10.65 1.84 -11.20
N TRP A 55 11.59 1.65 -10.29
CA TRP A 55 12.98 1.98 -10.50
C TRP A 55 13.89 0.86 -9.99
N CYS A 56 15.10 0.76 -10.55
CA CYS A 56 16.13 -0.17 -10.09
C CYS A 56 17.44 0.58 -9.82
N VAL A 57 18.09 0.24 -8.70
CA VAL A 57 19.42 0.74 -8.33
C VAL A 57 20.48 0.47 -9.40
N ARG A 58 20.32 -0.62 -10.17
CA ARG A 58 21.20 -1.04 -11.26
C ARG A 58 20.92 -0.31 -12.59
N ARG A 59 20.48 0.96 -12.52
CA ARG A 59 20.00 1.82 -13.63
C ARG A 59 20.54 1.46 -15.02
N GLY A 60 19.65 1.33 -16.00
CA GLY A 60 20.01 1.16 -17.43
C GLY A 60 20.57 -0.21 -17.81
N ARG A 61 20.90 -1.08 -16.84
CA ARG A 61 21.45 -2.43 -17.13
C ARG A 61 20.41 -3.44 -17.58
N HIS A 62 19.12 -3.19 -17.30
CA HIS A 62 18.02 -4.06 -17.69
C HIS A 62 16.68 -3.29 -17.68
N PRO A 63 15.66 -3.80 -18.41
CA PRO A 63 14.28 -3.36 -18.25
C PRO A 63 13.78 -3.49 -16.78
N VAL A 64 12.93 -2.58 -16.29
CA VAL A 64 12.32 -2.61 -14.94
C VAL A 64 10.79 -2.80 -14.97
N PRO A 65 10.21 -3.92 -14.52
CA PRO A 65 10.86 -5.08 -13.91
C PRO A 65 11.68 -5.91 -14.91
N SER A 66 12.64 -6.66 -14.39
CA SER A 66 13.38 -7.72 -15.08
C SER A 66 13.07 -9.07 -14.42
N LEU A 67 13.05 -10.15 -15.20
CA LEU A 67 12.90 -11.51 -14.68
C LEU A 67 14.00 -11.88 -13.68
N THR A 68 15.23 -11.44 -13.92
CA THR A 68 16.43 -11.81 -13.14
C THR A 68 16.77 -10.80 -12.04
N CYS A 69 15.82 -9.91 -11.71
CA CYS A 69 15.97 -8.89 -10.68
C CYS A 69 14.71 -8.81 -9.82
N THR A 70 14.81 -8.29 -8.61
CA THR A 70 13.68 -8.04 -7.70
C THR A 70 13.08 -6.63 -7.85
N CYS A 71 13.48 -5.87 -8.86
CA CYS A 71 12.91 -4.56 -9.13
C CYS A 71 11.47 -4.65 -9.65
N GLY A 72 10.70 -3.56 -9.51
CA GLY A 72 9.29 -3.52 -9.91
C GLY A 72 8.38 -3.16 -8.75
N LEU A 73 7.17 -2.73 -9.08
CA LEU A 73 6.12 -2.46 -8.10
C LEU A 73 5.32 -3.74 -7.87
N TYR A 74 5.36 -4.26 -6.65
CA TYR A 74 4.71 -5.51 -6.27
C TYR A 74 3.22 -5.34 -5.96
N ALA A 75 2.40 -6.31 -6.35
CA ALA A 75 1.03 -6.47 -5.86
C ALA A 75 0.68 -7.96 -5.83
N THR A 76 -0.36 -8.36 -5.10
CA THR A 76 -0.77 -9.76 -4.96
C THR A 76 -2.08 -10.03 -5.68
N HIS A 77 -2.29 -11.28 -6.11
CA HIS A 77 -3.54 -11.69 -6.78
C HIS A 77 -4.76 -11.56 -5.87
N GLY A 78 -4.56 -11.81 -4.58
CA GLY A 78 -5.59 -11.76 -3.57
C GLY A 78 -5.07 -11.25 -2.23
N LEU A 79 -5.99 -11.07 -1.30
CA LEU A 79 -5.74 -10.59 0.05
C LEU A 79 -4.82 -11.53 0.85
N ASP A 80 -4.89 -12.84 0.66
CA ASP A 80 -4.05 -13.79 1.40
C ASP A 80 -2.55 -13.58 1.17
N GLY A 81 -2.17 -13.11 -0.02
CA GLY A 81 -0.78 -12.75 -0.32
C GLY A 81 -0.25 -11.59 0.53
N LEU A 82 -1.14 -10.80 1.15
CA LEU A 82 -0.80 -9.65 1.97
C LEU A 82 -0.65 -9.99 3.46
N ARG A 83 -0.99 -11.20 3.93
CA ARG A 83 -0.92 -11.56 5.37
C ARG A 83 0.45 -11.33 6.00
N ARG A 84 1.53 -11.38 5.22
CA ARG A 84 2.92 -11.17 5.67
C ARG A 84 3.40 -9.73 5.55
N SER A 85 2.50 -8.80 5.20
CA SER A 85 2.80 -7.36 5.16
C SER A 85 3.20 -6.91 6.55
N ARG A 86 4.42 -6.38 6.70
CA ARG A 86 4.86 -5.79 7.95
C ARG A 86 4.31 -4.38 8.04
N ASP A 87 3.70 -4.05 9.18
CA ASP A 87 3.32 -2.69 9.54
C ASP A 87 2.38 -1.94 8.55
N PRO A 88 1.37 -2.59 7.93
CA PRO A 88 0.49 -1.89 7.00
C PRO A 88 -0.40 -0.88 7.75
N ALA A 89 -0.54 0.30 7.15
CA ALA A 89 -1.48 1.34 7.57
C ALA A 89 -2.65 1.48 6.58
N VAL A 90 -2.40 1.14 5.32
CA VAL A 90 -3.37 1.28 4.22
C VAL A 90 -3.46 -0.04 3.46
N LEU A 91 -4.68 -0.47 3.17
CA LEU A 91 -5.00 -1.57 2.26
C LEU A 91 -5.75 -1.00 1.06
N GLY A 92 -5.50 -1.57 -0.10
CA GLY A 92 -6.16 -1.13 -1.31
C GLY A 92 -5.98 -2.05 -2.51
N THR A 93 -6.66 -1.66 -3.58
CA THR A 93 -6.38 -2.16 -4.92
C THR A 93 -5.44 -1.19 -5.65
N VAL A 94 -4.69 -1.73 -6.59
CA VAL A 94 -3.72 -0.98 -7.39
C VAL A 94 -3.84 -1.41 -8.84
N ALA A 95 -3.89 -0.44 -9.75
CA ALA A 95 -3.79 -0.64 -11.18
C ALA A 95 -2.32 -0.80 -11.55
N LEU A 96 -2.00 -1.80 -12.37
CA LEU A 96 -0.65 -2.13 -12.84
C LEU A 96 -0.60 -2.12 -14.36
N TRP A 97 0.43 -1.52 -14.94
CA TRP A 97 0.60 -1.47 -16.40
C TRP A 97 2.05 -1.23 -16.84
N GLY A 98 2.24 -1.14 -18.16
CA GLY A 98 3.56 -1.11 -18.80
C GLY A 98 4.11 -2.53 -18.90
N ARG A 99 5.37 -2.72 -18.50
CA ARG A 99 5.95 -4.07 -18.40
C ARG A 99 5.53 -4.74 -17.11
N VAL A 100 4.91 -5.91 -17.21
CA VAL A 100 4.42 -6.69 -16.08
C VAL A 100 5.06 -8.08 -16.10
N VAL A 101 5.52 -8.53 -14.94
CA VAL A 101 5.96 -9.90 -14.69
C VAL A 101 4.98 -10.51 -13.69
N GLU A 102 4.30 -11.57 -14.10
CA GLU A 102 3.44 -12.37 -13.25
C GLU A 102 4.27 -13.40 -12.46
N HIS A 103 3.85 -13.65 -11.22
CA HIS A 103 4.39 -14.62 -10.28
C HIS A 103 3.24 -15.46 -9.76
N ALA A 104 3.53 -16.61 -9.16
CA ALA A 104 2.50 -17.52 -8.63
C ALA A 104 1.51 -16.85 -7.65
N THR A 105 1.94 -15.80 -6.95
CA THR A 105 1.14 -15.12 -5.90
C THR A 105 0.91 -13.63 -6.17
N GLY A 106 1.33 -13.10 -7.31
CA GLY A 106 1.28 -11.66 -7.54
C GLY A 106 1.97 -11.18 -8.81
N TYR A 107 2.13 -9.87 -8.90
CA TYR A 107 2.71 -9.18 -10.04
C TYR A 107 3.87 -8.30 -9.62
N ARG A 108 4.77 -8.03 -10.57
CA ARG A 108 5.68 -6.88 -10.56
C ARG A 108 5.41 -6.05 -11.80
N ALA A 109 5.22 -4.74 -11.65
CA ALA A 109 4.92 -3.85 -12.77
C ALA A 109 5.89 -2.68 -12.89
N GLU A 110 5.96 -2.09 -14.10
CA GLU A 110 6.69 -0.86 -14.39
C GLU A 110 5.95 0.36 -13.86
N TYR A 111 4.64 0.43 -14.05
CA TYR A 111 3.81 1.51 -13.56
C TYR A 111 2.70 0.99 -12.67
N ALA A 112 2.35 1.78 -11.66
CA ALA A 112 1.20 1.48 -10.84
C ALA A 112 0.54 2.74 -10.27
N TYR A 113 -0.75 2.66 -9.99
CA TYR A 113 -1.48 3.71 -9.29
C TYR A 113 -2.54 3.12 -8.36
N PRO A 114 -2.68 3.60 -7.10
CA PRO A 114 -3.75 3.16 -6.22
C PRO A 114 -5.11 3.39 -6.87
N GLN A 115 -6.07 2.50 -6.65
CA GLN A 115 -7.42 2.61 -7.24
C GLN A 115 -8.49 2.79 -6.17
N ARG A 116 -8.41 2.00 -5.10
CA ARG A 116 -9.28 2.11 -3.94
C ARG A 116 -8.48 1.90 -2.67
N LEU A 117 -8.67 2.74 -1.66
CA LEU A 117 -7.89 2.70 -0.43
C LEU A 117 -8.79 2.69 0.82
N ARG A 118 -8.30 2.10 1.91
CA ARG A 118 -8.84 2.27 3.26
C ARG A 118 -7.72 2.20 4.29
N LEU A 119 -7.90 2.84 5.44
CA LEU A 119 -7.08 2.60 6.60
C LEU A 119 -7.35 1.20 7.16
N VAL A 120 -6.30 0.55 7.66
CA VAL A 120 -6.40 -0.72 8.37
C VAL A 120 -5.77 -0.61 9.74
N CYS A 121 -6.45 -1.15 10.74
CA CYS A 121 -5.88 -1.25 12.08
C CYS A 121 -4.71 -2.22 12.01
N PHE A 122 -3.51 -1.75 12.34
CA PHE A 122 -2.28 -2.53 12.26
C PHE A 122 -2.38 -3.85 13.06
N VAL A 123 -2.96 -3.79 14.26
CA VAL A 123 -3.08 -4.96 15.15
C VAL A 123 -4.11 -5.95 14.61
N CYS A 124 -5.29 -5.50 14.19
CA CYS A 124 -6.27 -6.37 13.53
C CYS A 124 -5.68 -7.05 12.28
N PHE A 125 -4.95 -6.29 11.47
CA PHE A 125 -4.32 -6.82 10.26
C PHE A 125 -3.37 -7.97 10.61
N PHE A 126 -2.55 -7.78 11.63
CA PHE A 126 -1.58 -8.78 12.08
C PHE A 126 -2.25 -10.01 12.70
N LEU A 127 -3.25 -9.83 13.56
CA LEU A 127 -3.90 -10.92 14.29
C LEU A 127 -4.92 -11.71 13.46
N ALA A 128 -5.71 -11.03 12.64
CA ALA A 128 -6.86 -11.62 11.95
C ALA A 128 -6.72 -11.64 10.42
N GLY A 129 -5.85 -10.79 9.85
CA GLY A 129 -5.65 -10.66 8.41
C GLY A 129 -6.27 -9.38 7.80
N PRO A 130 -6.08 -9.18 6.49
CA PRO A 130 -6.32 -7.91 5.81
C PRO A 130 -7.80 -7.52 5.65
N ASP A 131 -8.70 -8.49 5.65
CA ASP A 131 -10.15 -8.33 5.47
C ASP A 131 -10.90 -8.16 6.80
N ARG A 132 -10.36 -8.69 7.90
CA ARG A 132 -11.10 -8.87 9.17
C ARG A 132 -10.99 -7.72 10.17
N GLY A 133 -10.34 -6.61 9.81
CA GLY A 133 -10.16 -5.49 10.73
C GLY A 133 -11.40 -4.64 10.96
N SER A 134 -11.62 -4.22 12.21
CA SER A 134 -12.60 -3.19 12.58
C SER A 134 -12.21 -1.81 12.02
N PRO A 135 -13.17 -0.87 11.84
CA PRO A 135 -12.86 0.46 11.33
C PRO A 135 -11.88 1.18 12.26
N CYS A 136 -11.00 2.00 11.67
CA CYS A 136 -10.03 2.77 12.45
C CYS A 136 -10.72 3.98 13.08
N GLU A 137 -10.74 4.03 14.40
CA GLU A 137 -11.27 5.18 15.15
C GLU A 137 -10.24 6.32 15.17
N VAL A 138 -8.96 5.96 15.33
CA VAL A 138 -7.85 6.92 15.39
C VAL A 138 -6.71 6.50 14.50
N ALA A 139 -5.83 7.46 14.19
CA ALA A 139 -4.53 7.21 13.64
C ALA A 139 -3.45 7.89 14.50
N VAL A 140 -2.52 7.09 15.03
CA VAL A 140 -1.42 7.57 15.86
C VAL A 140 -0.31 8.09 14.98
N ARG A 141 0.02 9.38 15.08
CA ARG A 141 1.18 9.97 14.39
C ARG A 141 2.40 9.95 15.32
N HIS A 142 3.39 9.15 14.95
CA HIS A 142 4.67 9.07 15.66
C HIS A 142 5.63 10.20 15.29
N ARG A 143 6.69 10.36 16.10
CA ARG A 143 7.85 11.17 15.73
C ARG A 143 8.45 10.62 14.42
N GLY A 144 8.83 11.51 13.50
CA GLY A 144 9.22 11.12 12.13
C GLY A 144 8.07 10.99 11.13
N GLY A 145 6.82 11.20 11.56
CA GLY A 145 5.67 11.35 10.67
C GLY A 145 4.94 10.06 10.31
N ARG A 146 5.44 8.89 10.71
CA ARG A 146 4.73 7.60 10.53
C ARG A 146 3.36 7.65 11.20
N ILE A 147 2.34 7.17 10.50
CA ILE A 147 0.95 7.10 10.96
C ILE A 147 0.54 5.62 11.11
N VAL A 148 0.01 5.26 12.27
CA VAL A 148 -0.44 3.91 12.61
C VAL A 148 -1.93 3.95 12.99
N PRO A 149 -2.84 3.47 12.13
CA PRO A 149 -4.26 3.42 12.43
C PRO A 149 -4.61 2.34 13.47
N LEU A 150 -5.58 2.64 14.34
CA LEU A 150 -6.10 1.74 15.36
C LEU A 150 -7.63 1.78 15.38
N CYS A 151 -8.26 0.61 15.55
CA CYS A 151 -9.68 0.54 15.88
C CYS A 151 -9.92 0.83 17.37
N ALA A 152 -11.19 1.02 17.75
CA ALA A 152 -11.60 1.29 19.14
C ALA A 152 -11.03 0.29 20.15
N GLU A 153 -11.14 -1.00 19.84
CA GLU A 153 -10.66 -2.09 20.71
C GLU A 153 -9.14 -2.01 20.94
N HIS A 154 -8.37 -1.87 19.86
CA HIS A 154 -6.91 -1.79 19.98
C HIS A 154 -6.42 -0.46 20.53
N LEU A 155 -7.18 0.64 20.36
CA LEU A 155 -6.95 1.89 21.07
C LEU A 155 -7.13 1.70 22.59
N ALA A 156 -8.19 1.00 23.00
CA ALA A 156 -8.41 0.68 24.42
C ALA A 156 -7.29 -0.19 24.99
N LEU A 157 -6.77 -1.16 24.23
CA LEU A 157 -5.60 -1.95 24.64
C LEU A 157 -4.34 -1.08 24.77
N CYS A 158 -4.07 -0.19 23.81
CA CYS A 158 -2.94 0.73 23.91
C CYS A 158 -3.04 1.62 25.16
N ARG A 159 -4.23 2.11 25.51
CA ARG A 159 -4.47 2.86 26.76
C ARG A 159 -4.26 1.99 28.00
N ARG A 160 -4.78 0.76 27.99
CA ARG A 160 -4.69 -0.18 29.13
C ARG A 160 -3.25 -0.55 29.47
N TYR A 161 -2.39 -0.66 28.47
CA TYR A 161 -0.98 -1.04 28.63
C TYR A 161 -0.02 0.16 28.53
N ASP A 162 -0.52 1.38 28.67
CA ASP A 162 0.27 2.63 28.63
C ASP A 162 1.20 2.74 27.41
N TYR A 163 0.74 2.23 26.25
CA TYR A 163 1.52 2.30 25.02
C TYR A 163 1.61 3.76 24.54
N PRO A 164 2.82 4.28 24.21
CA PRO A 164 2.99 5.67 23.83
C PRO A 164 2.23 6.01 22.53
N MET A 165 1.30 6.97 22.62
CA MET A 165 0.54 7.50 21.48
C MET A 165 0.73 9.02 21.37
N PRO A 166 1.84 9.49 20.78
CA PRO A 166 2.27 10.89 20.89
C PRO A 166 1.29 11.93 20.33
N ARG A 167 0.55 11.56 19.27
CA ARG A 167 -0.46 12.43 18.66
C ARG A 167 -1.56 11.58 18.04
N LEU A 168 -2.77 11.72 18.56
CA LEU A 168 -3.97 11.07 18.01
C LEU A 168 -4.59 11.98 16.95
N LEU A 169 -4.93 11.38 15.82
CA LEU A 169 -5.72 11.98 14.75
C LEU A 169 -7.02 11.18 14.61
N GLU A 170 -8.12 11.83 14.23
CA GLU A 170 -9.36 11.12 13.91
C GLU A 170 -9.17 10.22 12.68
N GLY A 171 -9.48 8.93 12.81
CA GLY A 171 -9.27 7.93 11.76
C GLY A 171 -10.02 8.28 10.47
N ALA A 172 -11.30 8.65 10.58
CA ALA A 172 -12.12 9.05 9.45
C ALA A 172 -11.59 10.32 8.73
N ALA A 173 -11.03 11.28 9.48
CA ALA A 173 -10.43 12.48 8.89
C ALA A 173 -9.14 12.16 8.13
N VAL A 174 -8.31 11.25 8.65
CA VAL A 174 -7.10 10.77 7.98
C VAL A 174 -7.44 9.97 6.73
N GLU A 175 -8.45 9.09 6.80
CA GLU A 175 -8.89 8.30 5.64
C GLU A 175 -9.41 9.20 4.52
N ARG A 176 -10.32 10.14 4.83
CA ARG A 176 -10.83 11.09 3.84
C ARG A 176 -9.70 11.90 3.18
N ARG A 177 -8.77 12.42 3.98
CA ARG A 177 -7.59 13.15 3.46
C ARG A 177 -6.71 12.28 2.58
N LEU A 178 -6.55 11.00 2.92
CA LEU A 178 -5.80 10.05 2.11
C LEU A 178 -6.48 9.86 0.74
N LEU A 179 -7.80 9.65 0.73
CA LEU A 179 -8.58 9.52 -0.50
C LEU A 179 -8.49 10.78 -1.36
N ASP A 180 -8.61 11.98 -0.76
CA ASP A 180 -8.50 13.26 -1.46
C ASP A 180 -7.11 13.51 -2.05
N THR A 181 -6.07 13.14 -1.29
CA THR A 181 -4.66 13.28 -1.69
C THR A 181 -4.40 12.47 -2.96
N TYR A 182 -4.87 11.22 -3.00
CA TYR A 182 -4.69 10.32 -4.12
C TYR A 182 -5.84 10.35 -5.13
N ALA A 183 -6.88 11.17 -4.94
CA ALA A 183 -8.05 11.23 -5.83
C ALA A 183 -8.60 9.82 -6.18
N VAL A 184 -8.86 9.01 -5.16
CA VAL A 184 -9.32 7.61 -5.28
C VAL A 184 -10.54 7.34 -4.41
N ASP A 185 -11.30 6.31 -4.79
CA ASP A 185 -12.49 5.90 -4.05
C ASP A 185 -12.15 5.09 -2.78
N PRO A 186 -13.05 5.06 -1.78
CA PRO A 186 -12.90 4.19 -0.63
C PRO A 186 -12.95 2.71 -1.02
N LEU A 187 -12.06 1.90 -0.43
CA LEU A 187 -12.14 0.44 -0.50
C LEU A 187 -13.23 -0.04 0.46
N ARG A 188 -14.32 -0.59 -0.08
CA ARG A 188 -15.37 -1.26 0.71
C ARG A 188 -14.84 -2.56 1.31
N ARG A 189 -15.41 -2.97 2.44
CA ARG A 189 -15.15 -4.29 3.02
C ARG A 189 -15.61 -5.36 2.02
N VAL A 190 -14.75 -6.36 1.80
CA VAL A 190 -15.01 -7.52 0.95
C VAL A 190 -15.61 -8.63 1.81
#